data_AF-A0A928XJ31-F1
#
_entry.id   AF-A0A928XJ31-F1
#
_cell.length_a   1.000
_cell.length_b   1.000
_cell.length_c   1.000
_cell.angle_alpha   90.00
_cell.angle_beta   90.00
_cell.angle_gamma   90.00
#
_symmetry.space_group_name_H-M   'P 1'
#
loop_
_entity.id
_entity.type
_entity.pdbx_description
1 polymer ?
#
loop_
_entity_poly.entity_id
_entity_poly.type
_entity_poly.pdbx_seq_one_letter_code
_entity_poly.pdbx_strand_id
1 'polypeptide(L)' 'MIGLLRRAMAVLPARNLWVNPDCGLKTRQWLETQAALAQMVAAAKALRTEEAR' A
#
# COMPACT_ATOMS: atom_id res chain seq x y z
N MET A 1 3.16 2.87 -6.16
CA MET A 1 2.41 1.93 -5.28
C MET A 1 1.21 1.29 -5.98
N ILE A 2 0.25 2.06 -6.52
CA ILE A 2 -1.00 1.54 -7.12
C ILE A 2 -0.76 0.43 -8.16
N GLY A 3 0.20 0.60 -9.08
CA GLY A 3 0.51 -0.43 -10.07
C GLY A 3 0.96 -1.77 -9.50
N LEU A 4 1.67 -1.78 -8.34
CA LEU A 4 2.06 -3.02 -7.67
C LEU A 4 0.85 -3.70 -7.02
N LEU A 5 -0.02 -2.92 -6.37
CA LEU A 5 -1.23 -3.43 -5.73
C LEU A 5 -2.21 -4.03 -6.76
N ARG A 6 -2.40 -3.38 -7.91
CA ARG A 6 -3.22 -3.93 -9.01
C ARG A 6 -2.67 -5.26 -9.55
N ARG A 7 -1.34 -5.38 -9.68
CA ARG A 7 -0.71 -6.66 -10.05
C ARG A 7 -0.95 -7.73 -9.00
N ALA A 8 -0.87 -7.39 -7.72
CA ALA A 8 -1.14 -8.34 -6.64
C ALA A 8 -2.61 -8.79 -6.62
N MET A 9 -3.56 -7.87 -6.85
CA MET A 9 -5.00 -8.18 -6.94
C MET A 9 -5.36 -9.06 -8.15
N ALA A 10 -4.54 -9.04 -9.21
CA ALA A 10 -4.72 -9.92 -10.36
C ALA A 10 -4.43 -11.40 -10.05
N VAL A 11 -3.73 -11.68 -8.95
CA VAL A 11 -3.32 -13.05 -8.55
C VAL A 11 -3.84 -13.49 -7.19
N LEU A 12 -4.27 -12.56 -6.33
CA LEU A 12 -4.84 -12.83 -5.01
C LEU A 12 -6.16 -12.06 -4.81
N PRO A 13 -7.19 -12.67 -4.17
CA PRO A 13 -8.40 -11.95 -3.81
C PRO A 13 -8.06 -10.73 -2.93
N ALA A 14 -8.70 -9.59 -3.20
CA ALA A 14 -8.43 -8.34 -2.49
C ALA A 14 -8.54 -8.46 -0.96
N ARG A 15 -9.49 -9.26 -0.46
CA ARG A 15 -9.67 -9.54 0.98
C ARG A 15 -8.47 -10.21 1.66
N ASN A 16 -7.60 -10.86 0.89
CA ASN A 16 -6.39 -11.54 1.38
C ASN A 16 -5.13 -10.64 1.29
N LEU A 17 -5.24 -9.43 0.74
CA LEU A 17 -4.10 -8.54 0.52
C LEU A 17 -3.94 -7.53 1.67
N TRP A 18 -2.75 -7.56 2.27
CA TRP A 18 -2.30 -6.55 3.22
C TRP A 18 -1.27 -5.64 2.57
N VAL A 19 -1.25 -4.37 2.98
CA VAL A 19 -0.32 -3.36 2.45
C VAL A 19 0.56 -2.89 3.59
N ASN A 20 1.86 -3.20 3.50
CA ASN A 20 2.88 -2.84 4.46
C ASN A 20 4.22 -2.61 3.74
N PRO A 21 5.19 -1.93 4.38
CA PRO A 21 6.56 -1.89 3.86
C PRO A 21 7.21 -3.27 3.93
N ASP A 22 8.26 -3.49 3.13
CA ASP A 22 8.98 -4.77 3.08
C ASP A 22 9.60 -5.17 4.44
N CYS A 23 9.96 -4.19 5.28
CA CYS A 23 10.75 -4.38 6.49
C CYS A 23 10.47 -3.26 7.51
N GLY A 24 10.99 -3.42 8.72
CA GLY A 24 11.02 -2.36 9.73
C GLY A 24 11.79 -1.11 9.26
N LEU A 25 11.41 0.04 9.80
CA LEU A 25 11.84 1.36 9.33
C LEU A 25 13.05 1.93 10.11
N LYS A 26 13.77 1.10 10.88
CA LYS A 26 14.83 1.55 11.81
C LYS A 26 15.97 2.34 11.14
N THR A 27 16.17 2.15 9.83
CA THR A 27 17.23 2.77 9.03
C THR A 27 16.72 3.91 8.15
N ARG A 28 15.46 4.34 8.34
CA ARG A 28 14.83 5.43 7.61
C ARG A 28 14.73 6.70 8.45
N GLN A 29 14.78 7.85 7.78
CA GLN A 29 14.55 9.16 8.40
C GLN A 29 13.05 9.45 8.56
N TRP A 30 12.70 10.34 9.48
CA TRP A 30 11.30 10.63 9.78
C TRP A 30 10.54 11.24 8.60
N LEU A 31 11.13 12.23 7.91
CA LEU A 31 10.47 12.91 6.80
C LEU A 31 10.16 11.95 5.63
N GLU A 32 11.13 11.11 5.26
CA GLU A 32 10.91 10.10 4.21
C GLU A 32 9.90 9.04 4.66
N THR A 33 9.94 8.64 5.93
CA THR A 33 9.04 7.61 6.49
C THR A 33 7.60 8.11 6.47
N GLN A 34 7.36 9.32 6.94
CA GLN A 34 6.02 9.92 6.95
C GLN A 34 5.47 10.07 5.54
N ALA A 35 6.28 10.59 4.61
CA ALA A 35 5.87 10.74 3.22
C ALA A 35 5.54 9.38 2.58
N ALA A 36 6.42 8.39 2.74
CA ALA A 36 6.23 7.05 2.16
C ALA A 36 4.98 6.35 2.72
N LEU A 37 4.80 6.38 4.04
CA LEU A 37 3.62 5.77 4.69
C LEU A 37 2.33 6.49 4.31
N ALA A 38 2.34 7.82 4.23
CA ALA A 38 1.16 8.59 3.79
C ALA A 38 0.75 8.21 2.36
N GLN A 39 1.72 8.09 1.44
CA GLN A 39 1.45 7.66 0.06
C GLN A 39 0.99 6.21 -0.03
N MET A 40 1.57 5.31 0.78
CA MET A 40 1.15 3.90 0.85
C MET A 40 -0.31 3.76 1.33
N VAL A 41 -0.67 4.48 2.40
CA VAL A 41 -2.04 4.50 2.94
C VAL A 41 -3.01 5.12 1.93
N ALA A 42 -2.63 6.22 1.27
CA ALA A 42 -3.47 6.85 0.25
C ALA A 42 -3.76 5.91 -0.93
N ALA A 43 -2.75 5.18 -1.42
CA ALA A 43 -2.92 4.19 -2.48
C ALA A 43 -3.86 3.05 -2.07
N ALA A 44 -3.71 2.53 -0.84
CA ALA A 44 -4.59 1.48 -0.32
C ALA A 44 -6.05 1.97 -0.17
N LYS A 45 -6.26 3.22 0.29
CA LYS A 45 -7.60 3.82 0.40
C LYS A 45 -8.25 3.98 -0.98
N ALA A 46 -7.51 4.49 -1.97
CA ALA A 46 -8.03 4.67 -3.33
C ALA A 46 -8.55 3.35 -3.91
N LEU A 47 -7.77 2.27 -3.80
CA LEU A 47 -8.19 0.96 -4.31
C LEU A 47 -9.37 0.35 -3.55
N ARG A 48 -9.47 0.56 -2.22
CA ARG A 48 -10.66 0.13 -1.46
C ARG A 48 -11.93 0.84 -1.93
N THR A 49 -11.84 2.11 -2.33
CA THR A 49 -12.97 2.83 -2.91
C THR A 49 -13.31 2.35 -4.32
N GLU A 50 -12.31 1.95 -5.11
CA GLU A 50 -12.52 1.34 -6.44
C GLU A 50 -13.22 -0.03 -6.34
N GLU A 51 -12.79 -0.91 -5.42
CA GLU A 51 -13.33 -2.28 -5.24
C GLU A 51 -14.70 -2.33 -4.57
N ALA A 52 -15.11 -1.27 -3.86
CA ALA A 52 -16.41 -1.20 -3.22
C ALA A 52 -17.54 -0.77 -4.17
N ARG A 53 -17.21 -0.44 -5.43
CA ARG A 53 -18.16 -0.11 -6.49
C ARG A 53 -18.46 -1.35 -7.33
#